data_AF-A0A365P4U5-F1
#
_entry.id   AF-A0A365P4U5-F1
#
_cell.length_a   1.000
_cell.length_b   1.000
_cell.length_c   1.000
_cell.angle_alpha   90.00
_cell.angle_beta   90.00
_cell.angle_gamma   90.00
#
_symmetry.space_group_name_H-M   'P 1'
#
loop_
_entity.id
_entity.type
_entity.pdbx_description
1 polymer ?
#
loop_
_entity_poly.entity_id
_entity_poly.type
_entity_poly.pdbx_seq_one_letter_code
_entity_poly.pdbx_strand_id
1 'polypeptide(L)'
;MIAAQLLPAAARRPRSRFSQAPVTALATVVAFLACALVWAAPGASAEPPSNLQQQLTDSAGVLGGDTSEVESRLAELRSSDQIQLWVTFVDTLDGIPVEQWTQQTRELSDLGASDALLVVAVDEGRYWFEFDDPEASPTADQLTAQEIADRDIEPRLAAGDWAGAVTGAADGLERQGSGSEISPFAILAIIVVIIAVVAAVVLFARRRRATRTARQAEDARDIPGDDTARMSALPVEVLDARARSGLADADQSVDASTDALETAAGEFGELRTRPFRSALDSARAEVAAAHALVQRLDDDIPETPDQRKAMLLEVAARAERAERGLEGQATAFAEMRDLLINGAASVDTLTRRAVSLRARLPEAEKTMADLRERFPSAVLSSISDNLSLAGELLDAAEGETVRARAALARPVGEQGEAVDAITSAEGELSRAEKLVNGVEHAADDIATARRDLDPLIEEVEEELTMASRLLASTDVSDTSSQTLTQVAAAAREAVDAARRDGQTDPLGTFSHLIDVDRDLDEALAAAGHEAEAANRARAARRAAITRAAGAVREADDFIGSRSYVSARP
;
A
#
# COMPACT_ATOMS: atom_id res chain seq x y z
N MET A 1 -44.53 0.49 -17.21
CA MET A 1 -46.00 0.53 -17.18
C MET A 1 -46.49 -0.87 -16.79
N ILE A 2 -47.21 -1.02 -15.66
CA ILE A 2 -47.82 -2.28 -15.15
C ILE A 2 -46.80 -3.38 -14.72
N ALA A 3 -47.00 -4.20 -13.67
CA ALA A 3 -47.60 -4.03 -12.32
C ALA A 3 -47.37 -5.30 -11.46
N ALA A 4 -47.36 -5.15 -10.11
CA ALA A 4 -47.86 -6.13 -9.10
C ALA A 4 -47.15 -7.52 -8.98
N GLN A 5 -47.25 -8.35 -7.90
CA GLN A 5 -47.65 -8.32 -6.47
C GLN A 5 -47.18 -9.68 -5.85
N LEU A 6 -47.11 -10.01 -4.54
CA LEU A 6 -47.39 -9.40 -3.21
C LEU A 6 -46.05 -9.34 -2.39
N LEU A 7 -45.86 -8.91 -1.13
CA LEU A 7 -46.67 -8.72 0.11
C LEU A 7 -46.96 -10.03 0.93
N PRO A 8 -47.08 -10.01 2.29
CA PRO A 8 -45.99 -9.65 3.22
C PRO A 8 -45.93 -10.45 4.58
N ALA A 9 -44.79 -10.34 5.26
CA ALA A 9 -44.58 -10.13 6.72
C ALA A 9 -45.14 -11.05 7.85
N ALA A 10 -44.29 -11.14 8.89
CA ALA A 10 -44.58 -11.13 10.34
C ALA A 10 -44.88 -12.43 11.12
N ALA A 11 -44.00 -12.72 12.10
CA ALA A 11 -44.34 -13.31 13.39
C ALA A 11 -43.40 -12.72 14.49
N ARG A 12 -43.93 -12.38 15.68
CA ARG A 12 -43.14 -11.80 16.79
C ARG A 12 -43.83 -12.06 18.14
N ARG A 13 -43.10 -12.63 19.12
CA ARG A 13 -43.43 -12.68 20.58
C ARG A 13 -44.68 -13.51 20.98
N PRO A 14 -44.95 -13.78 22.29
CA PRO A 14 -44.04 -14.01 23.44
C PRO A 14 -44.44 -15.16 24.43
N ARG A 15 -43.46 -15.59 25.25
CA ARG A 15 -43.51 -15.97 26.69
C ARG A 15 -44.79 -16.55 27.37
N SER A 16 -44.59 -17.72 28.00
CA SER A 16 -44.77 -18.03 29.45
C SER A 16 -45.99 -18.82 30.00
N ARG A 17 -45.71 -19.48 31.16
CA ARG A 17 -46.56 -19.97 32.27
C ARG A 17 -46.90 -21.48 32.37
N PHE A 18 -46.31 -22.07 33.42
CA PHE A 18 -46.88 -22.95 34.46
C PHE A 18 -48.25 -23.63 34.25
N SER A 19 -48.26 -24.95 34.48
CA SER A 19 -49.37 -25.72 35.08
C SER A 19 -48.73 -26.95 35.78
N GLN A 20 -48.62 -26.97 37.11
CA GLN A 20 -49.56 -27.52 38.12
C GLN A 20 -49.55 -29.06 38.27
N ALA A 21 -49.68 -29.49 39.54
CA ALA A 21 -49.68 -30.87 40.03
C ALA A 21 -51.14 -31.43 40.07
N PRO A 22 -51.57 -32.47 40.85
CA PRO A 22 -50.86 -33.35 41.81
C PRO A 22 -51.20 -34.85 41.67
N VAL A 23 -50.82 -35.67 42.66
CA VAL A 23 -51.76 -36.44 43.53
C VAL A 23 -50.99 -37.07 44.70
N THR A 24 -51.52 -36.95 45.90
CA THR A 24 -51.00 -37.59 47.14
C THR A 24 -51.93 -38.72 47.59
N ALA A 25 -51.37 -39.89 47.93
CA ALA A 25 -52.09 -40.94 48.66
C ALA A 25 -51.17 -42.03 49.23
N LEU A 26 -50.62 -41.82 50.43
CA LEU A 26 -50.81 -42.73 51.59
C LEU A 26 -50.16 -42.16 52.86
N ALA A 27 -50.87 -41.26 53.54
CA ALA A 27 -50.53 -40.88 54.91
C ALA A 27 -51.10 -41.92 55.92
N THR A 28 -50.93 -41.63 57.22
CA THR A 28 -51.69 -42.22 58.34
C THR A 28 -51.56 -43.72 58.64
N VAL A 29 -50.32 -44.20 58.89
CA VAL A 29 -50.09 -45.31 59.85
C VAL A 29 -48.95 -45.02 60.82
N VAL A 30 -47.76 -44.66 60.33
CA VAL A 30 -46.55 -44.44 61.18
C VAL A 30 -46.67 -43.20 62.10
N ALA A 31 -47.69 -42.36 61.90
CA ALA A 31 -48.02 -41.23 62.78
C ALA A 31 -48.40 -41.62 64.23
N PHE A 32 -48.44 -42.91 64.56
CA PHE A 32 -48.58 -43.41 65.94
C PHE A 32 -47.35 -44.18 66.49
N LEU A 33 -46.17 -43.97 65.89
CA LEU A 33 -44.87 -44.15 66.57
C LEU A 33 -44.27 -42.78 67.01
N ALA A 34 -45.16 -41.82 67.26
CA ALA A 34 -44.83 -40.58 67.94
C ALA A 34 -44.37 -40.84 69.40
N CYS A 35 -43.70 -39.84 69.99
CA CYS A 35 -43.30 -39.79 71.41
C CYS A 35 -42.16 -40.72 71.88
N ALA A 36 -41.51 -41.51 71.02
CA ALA A 36 -40.36 -42.36 71.41
C ALA A 36 -38.97 -41.79 71.02
N LEU A 37 -38.89 -40.88 70.04
CA LEU A 37 -37.63 -40.27 69.56
C LEU A 37 -37.70 -38.73 69.52
N VAL A 38 -38.38 -38.11 70.49
CA VAL A 38 -38.36 -36.64 70.70
C VAL A 38 -37.10 -36.25 71.50
N TRP A 39 -35.96 -36.88 71.20
CA TRP A 39 -34.67 -36.78 71.92
C TRP A 39 -33.48 -37.09 70.98
N ALA A 40 -33.53 -36.57 69.75
CA ALA A 40 -32.44 -36.62 68.77
C ALA A 40 -32.55 -35.50 67.72
N ALA A 41 -32.81 -34.27 68.16
CA ALA A 41 -32.33 -33.13 67.40
C ALA A 41 -30.88 -32.91 67.84
N PRO A 42 -29.86 -33.03 66.97
CA PRO A 42 -28.58 -32.45 67.28
C PRO A 42 -28.81 -30.94 67.41
N GLY A 43 -28.62 -30.39 68.61
CA GLY A 43 -28.10 -29.03 68.67
C GLY A 43 -26.70 -29.10 68.07
N ALA A 44 -26.33 -28.15 67.20
CA ALA A 44 -24.99 -28.06 66.64
C ALA A 44 -23.98 -28.11 67.80
N SER A 45 -23.35 -29.26 67.97
CA SER A 45 -22.57 -29.61 69.14
C SER A 45 -21.13 -29.40 68.75
N ALA A 46 -20.66 -28.17 68.98
CA ALA A 46 -19.47 -27.66 68.34
C ALA A 46 -18.26 -28.56 68.55
N GLU A 47 -17.54 -28.84 67.47
CA GLU A 47 -16.50 -29.87 67.46
C GLU A 47 -15.15 -29.25 67.85
N PRO A 48 -14.53 -29.69 68.96
CA PRO A 48 -13.20 -29.22 69.32
C PRO A 48 -12.15 -29.81 68.35
N PRO A 49 -10.97 -29.16 68.22
CA PRO A 49 -9.83 -29.71 67.51
C PRO A 49 -9.54 -31.15 67.92
N SER A 50 -9.27 -32.02 66.95
CA SER A 50 -9.15 -33.47 67.19
C SER A 50 -8.06 -34.12 66.32
N ASN A 51 -7.66 -35.34 66.69
CA ASN A 51 -6.67 -36.12 65.94
C ASN A 51 -7.33 -36.75 64.70
N LEU A 52 -6.87 -36.36 63.51
CA LEU A 52 -7.35 -36.89 62.23
C LEU A 52 -6.74 -38.28 62.00
N GLN A 53 -7.55 -39.33 62.12
CA GLN A 53 -7.10 -40.72 61.91
C GLN A 53 -7.08 -41.14 60.43
N GLN A 54 -7.64 -40.31 59.54
CA GLN A 54 -7.79 -40.54 58.11
C GLN A 54 -7.62 -39.21 57.35
N GLN A 55 -7.12 -39.26 56.11
CA GLN A 55 -6.88 -38.05 55.29
C GLN A 55 -8.15 -37.27 54.94
N LEU A 56 -9.32 -37.91 55.07
CA LEU A 56 -10.62 -37.28 54.89
C LEU A 56 -11.49 -37.53 56.13
N THR A 57 -12.00 -36.47 56.73
CA THR A 57 -12.99 -36.50 57.81
C THR A 57 -14.19 -35.64 57.40
N ASP A 58 -15.40 -36.20 57.47
CA ASP A 58 -16.64 -35.50 57.11
C ASP A 58 -17.68 -35.69 58.23
N SER A 59 -17.52 -34.93 59.31
CA SER A 59 -18.48 -34.91 60.43
C SER A 59 -19.82 -34.28 60.01
N ALA A 60 -19.75 -33.23 59.19
CA ALA A 60 -20.90 -32.50 58.68
C ALA A 60 -21.73 -33.30 57.64
N GLY A 61 -21.14 -34.36 57.06
CA GLY A 61 -21.78 -35.23 56.07
C GLY A 61 -22.02 -34.57 54.72
N VAL A 62 -21.22 -33.56 54.36
CA VAL A 62 -21.46 -32.70 53.18
C VAL A 62 -20.99 -33.31 51.85
N LEU A 63 -20.12 -34.32 51.88
CA LEU A 63 -19.62 -34.97 50.66
C LEU A 63 -20.59 -36.03 50.13
N GLY A 64 -21.36 -36.68 51.00
CA GLY A 64 -22.49 -37.54 50.65
C GLY A 64 -22.16 -38.73 49.73
N GLY A 65 -22.23 -38.52 48.41
CA GLY A 65 -21.89 -39.52 47.39
C GLY A 65 -20.46 -39.40 46.85
N ASP A 66 -19.84 -38.23 47.01
CA ASP A 66 -18.61 -37.85 46.32
C ASP A 66 -17.35 -38.19 47.13
N THR A 67 -17.50 -38.68 48.36
CA THR A 67 -16.43 -39.10 49.28
C THR A 67 -15.38 -39.99 48.60
N SER A 68 -15.80 -40.97 47.81
CA SER A 68 -14.89 -41.88 47.11
C SER A 68 -14.11 -41.24 45.94
N GLU A 69 -14.62 -40.15 45.36
CA GLU A 69 -13.91 -39.36 44.34
C GLU A 69 -12.83 -38.50 45.04
N VAL A 70 -13.20 -37.87 46.15
CA VAL A 70 -12.27 -37.10 46.99
C VAL A 70 -11.14 -37.99 47.54
N GLU A 71 -11.45 -39.14 48.13
CA GLU A 71 -10.45 -40.13 48.59
C GLU A 71 -9.51 -40.56 47.46
N SER A 72 -10.03 -40.74 46.24
CA SER A 72 -9.23 -41.12 45.08
C SER A 72 -8.25 -40.01 44.67
N ARG A 73 -8.68 -38.74 44.68
CA ARG A 73 -7.82 -37.58 44.35
C ARG A 73 -6.77 -37.32 45.42
N LEU A 74 -7.10 -37.49 46.71
CA LEU A 74 -6.14 -37.40 47.82
C LEU A 74 -5.08 -38.52 47.75
N ALA A 75 -5.50 -39.74 47.40
CA ALA A 75 -4.59 -40.86 47.19
C ALA A 75 -3.70 -40.68 45.94
N GLU A 76 -4.21 -40.07 44.87
CA GLU A 76 -3.46 -39.73 43.67
C GLU A 76 -2.33 -38.74 43.99
N LEU A 77 -2.65 -37.55 44.55
CA LEU A 77 -1.68 -36.51 44.92
C LEU A 77 -0.53 -37.06 45.78
N ARG A 78 -0.87 -37.87 46.79
CA ARG A 78 0.10 -38.55 47.65
C ARG A 78 1.02 -39.52 46.90
N SER A 79 0.56 -40.09 45.78
CA SER A 79 1.29 -41.08 44.99
C SER A 79 2.13 -40.47 43.86
N SER A 80 1.70 -39.33 43.30
CA SER A 80 2.39 -38.59 42.23
C SER A 80 3.42 -37.62 42.79
N ASP A 81 3.01 -36.76 43.72
CA ASP A 81 3.75 -35.56 44.13
C ASP A 81 4.31 -35.66 45.56
N GLN A 82 4.03 -36.77 46.25
CA GLN A 82 4.41 -37.06 47.66
C GLN A 82 3.79 -36.14 48.72
N ILE A 83 3.05 -35.10 48.32
CA ILE A 83 2.29 -34.21 49.20
C ILE A 83 1.07 -34.94 49.77
N GLN A 84 0.83 -34.84 51.08
CA GLN A 84 -0.38 -35.38 51.71
C GLN A 84 -1.34 -34.25 52.08
N LEU A 85 -2.45 -34.13 51.35
CA LEU A 85 -3.54 -33.26 51.75
C LEU A 85 -4.46 -33.99 52.74
N TRP A 86 -4.64 -33.37 53.91
CA TRP A 86 -5.60 -33.75 54.93
C TRP A 86 -6.80 -32.79 54.89
N VAL A 87 -8.00 -33.30 55.10
CA VAL A 87 -9.25 -32.54 54.97
C VAL A 87 -10.20 -32.88 56.10
N THR A 88 -10.80 -31.86 56.71
CA THR A 88 -11.91 -32.05 57.65
C THR A 88 -13.07 -31.07 57.42
N PHE A 89 -14.28 -31.61 57.32
CA PHE A 89 -15.55 -30.88 57.25
C PHE A 89 -16.29 -31.04 58.59
N VAL A 90 -16.49 -29.92 59.28
CA VAL A 90 -17.17 -29.85 60.59
C VAL A 90 -18.34 -28.85 60.53
N ASP A 91 -19.34 -29.00 61.39
CA ASP A 91 -20.45 -28.04 61.43
C ASP A 91 -19.99 -26.66 61.92
N THR A 92 -19.34 -26.61 63.09
CA THR A 92 -18.94 -25.38 63.81
C THR A 92 -17.66 -25.56 64.63
N LEU A 93 -16.93 -24.47 64.91
CA LEU A 93 -15.54 -24.47 65.43
C LEU A 93 -15.40 -24.21 66.95
N ASP A 94 -16.47 -24.44 67.73
CA ASP A 94 -16.56 -24.15 69.18
C ASP A 94 -16.15 -22.71 69.56
N GLY A 95 -16.42 -21.76 68.66
CA GLY A 95 -16.06 -20.34 68.82
C GLY A 95 -14.56 -20.04 68.66
N ILE A 96 -13.73 -21.04 68.37
CA ILE A 96 -12.30 -20.88 68.08
C ILE A 96 -12.13 -20.27 66.67
N PRO A 97 -11.21 -19.32 66.44
CA PRO A 97 -10.86 -18.86 65.10
C PRO A 97 -10.34 -20.00 64.22
N VAL A 98 -10.74 -20.06 62.95
CA VAL A 98 -10.47 -21.23 62.07
C VAL A 98 -8.98 -21.53 61.89
N GLU A 99 -8.13 -20.52 61.75
CA GLU A 99 -6.66 -20.63 61.79
C GLU A 99 -6.18 -21.33 63.07
N GLN A 100 -6.62 -20.86 64.25
CA GLN A 100 -6.23 -21.40 65.55
C GLN A 100 -6.83 -22.81 65.82
N TRP A 101 -8.00 -23.11 65.27
CA TRP A 101 -8.59 -24.46 65.31
C TRP A 101 -7.77 -25.42 64.44
N THR A 102 -7.35 -24.96 63.26
CA THR A 102 -6.56 -25.74 62.30
C THR A 102 -5.18 -26.08 62.85
N GLN A 103 -4.46 -25.09 63.40
CA GLN A 103 -3.17 -25.32 64.06
C GLN A 103 -3.28 -26.36 65.18
N GLN A 104 -4.32 -26.30 66.03
CA GLN A 104 -4.52 -27.29 67.09
C GLN A 104 -4.83 -28.69 66.53
N THR A 105 -5.63 -28.80 65.48
CA THR A 105 -5.91 -30.08 64.79
C THR A 105 -4.65 -30.66 64.16
N ARG A 106 -3.78 -29.81 63.58
CA ARG A 106 -2.46 -30.19 63.04
C ARG A 106 -1.53 -30.72 64.13
N GLU A 107 -1.37 -29.98 65.23
CA GLU A 107 -0.56 -30.38 66.39
C GLU A 107 -1.09 -31.68 67.06
N LEU A 108 -2.41 -31.85 67.16
CA LEU A 108 -3.03 -33.07 67.70
C LEU A 108 -2.90 -34.28 66.77
N SER A 109 -2.65 -34.07 65.48
CA SER A 109 -2.56 -35.12 64.46
C SER A 109 -1.11 -35.52 64.10
N ASP A 110 -0.10 -34.85 64.68
CA ASP A 110 1.33 -35.09 64.44
C ASP A 110 1.72 -34.94 62.95
N LEU A 111 1.08 -33.98 62.25
CA LEU A 111 1.32 -33.74 60.82
C LEU A 111 2.70 -33.11 60.59
N GLY A 112 3.40 -33.57 59.55
CA GLY A 112 4.77 -33.19 59.23
C GLY A 112 4.89 -32.04 58.23
N ALA A 113 6.13 -31.59 58.00
CA ALA A 113 6.50 -30.55 57.04
C ALA A 113 6.44 -31.03 55.57
N SER A 114 5.37 -31.73 55.19
CA SER A 114 4.95 -32.07 53.82
C SER A 114 3.43 -32.34 53.75
N ASP A 115 2.71 -32.04 54.84
CA ASP A 115 1.28 -32.30 55.00
C ASP A 115 0.50 -30.98 54.92
N ALA A 116 -0.36 -30.86 53.91
CA ALA A 116 -1.34 -29.78 53.80
C ALA A 116 -2.59 -30.11 54.61
N LEU A 117 -3.28 -29.09 55.13
CA LEU A 117 -4.52 -29.24 55.89
C LEU A 117 -5.57 -28.22 55.43
N LEU A 118 -6.73 -28.72 55.01
CA LEU A 118 -7.93 -27.96 54.70
C LEU A 118 -9.01 -28.20 55.77
N VAL A 119 -9.42 -27.14 56.45
CA VAL A 119 -10.53 -27.14 57.42
C VAL A 119 -11.69 -26.34 56.86
N VAL A 120 -12.90 -26.89 56.90
CA VAL A 120 -14.13 -26.22 56.47
C VAL A 120 -15.20 -26.35 57.57
N ALA A 121 -15.67 -25.20 58.04
CA ALA A 121 -16.75 -25.06 59.02
C ALA A 121 -18.05 -24.64 58.30
N VAL A 122 -18.94 -25.61 58.09
CA VAL A 122 -20.02 -25.54 57.11
C VAL A 122 -21.11 -24.54 57.51
N ASP A 123 -21.63 -24.61 58.74
CA ASP A 123 -22.68 -23.69 59.22
C ASP A 123 -22.15 -22.26 59.46
N GLU A 124 -20.84 -22.12 59.66
CA GLU A 124 -20.19 -20.83 59.91
C GLU A 124 -19.74 -20.13 58.62
N GLY A 125 -19.65 -20.85 57.50
CA GLY A 125 -19.09 -20.35 56.24
C GLY A 125 -17.61 -19.96 56.34
N ARG A 126 -16.84 -20.64 57.20
CA ARG A 126 -15.41 -20.36 57.44
C ARG A 126 -14.55 -21.51 56.95
N TYR A 127 -13.39 -21.21 56.40
CA TYR A 127 -12.39 -22.21 56.02
C TYR A 127 -10.98 -21.72 56.35
N TRP A 128 -10.03 -22.64 56.39
CA TRP A 128 -8.60 -22.36 56.42
C TRP A 128 -7.86 -23.41 55.61
N PHE A 129 -6.81 -22.99 54.91
CA PHE A 129 -5.94 -23.87 54.14
C PHE A 129 -4.49 -23.52 54.46
N GLU A 130 -3.74 -24.51 54.93
CA GLU A 130 -2.32 -24.36 55.24
C GLU A 130 -1.50 -25.54 54.70
N PHE A 131 -0.26 -25.25 54.36
CA PHE A 131 0.73 -26.16 53.78
C PHE A 131 2.11 -25.63 54.18
N ASP A 132 3.07 -26.54 54.39
CA ASP A 132 4.45 -26.22 54.73
C ASP A 132 5.38 -27.05 53.84
N ASP A 133 6.31 -26.38 53.16
CA ASP A 133 7.31 -26.97 52.28
C ASP A 133 8.69 -26.92 52.99
N PRO A 134 9.38 -28.06 53.15
CA PRO A 134 10.60 -28.13 53.96
C PRO A 134 11.83 -27.49 53.29
N GLU A 135 11.74 -27.14 51.99
CA GLU A 135 12.79 -26.42 51.25
C GLU A 135 12.46 -24.92 51.10
N ALA A 136 11.24 -24.50 51.45
CA ALA A 136 10.76 -23.15 51.29
C ALA A 136 10.98 -22.25 52.53
N SER A 137 10.30 -21.10 52.54
CA SER A 137 10.25 -20.15 53.65
C SER A 137 8.80 -20.02 54.08
N PRO A 138 8.47 -19.94 55.39
CA PRO A 138 7.09 -19.82 55.85
C PRO A 138 6.32 -18.63 55.24
N THR A 139 7.01 -17.56 54.82
CA THR A 139 6.39 -16.43 54.11
C THR A 139 6.08 -16.72 52.64
N ALA A 140 6.81 -17.64 52.00
CA ALA A 140 6.49 -18.13 50.65
C ALA A 140 5.30 -19.09 50.72
N ASP A 141 5.32 -20.04 51.67
CA ASP A 141 4.25 -21.03 51.84
C ASP A 141 2.93 -20.37 52.17
N GLN A 142 2.92 -19.37 53.06
CA GLN A 142 1.73 -18.57 53.36
C GLN A 142 1.18 -17.84 52.13
N LEU A 143 2.04 -17.35 51.22
CA LEU A 143 1.61 -16.71 49.96
C LEU A 143 1.08 -17.75 48.96
N THR A 144 1.72 -18.91 48.82
CA THR A 144 1.26 -19.98 47.93
C THR A 144 -0.04 -20.61 48.42
N ALA A 145 -0.20 -20.80 49.74
CA ALA A 145 -1.46 -21.24 50.34
C ALA A 145 -2.58 -20.23 50.10
N GLN A 146 -2.31 -18.92 50.26
CA GLN A 146 -3.26 -17.86 49.92
C GLN A 146 -3.64 -17.88 48.42
N GLU A 147 -2.67 -18.02 47.51
CA GLU A 147 -2.97 -18.09 46.06
C GLU A 147 -3.80 -19.33 45.68
N ILE A 148 -3.60 -20.48 46.32
CA ILE A 148 -4.41 -21.68 46.13
C ILE A 148 -5.81 -21.47 46.74
N ALA A 149 -5.90 -20.89 47.93
CA ALA A 149 -7.15 -20.60 48.63
C ALA A 149 -8.06 -19.67 47.81
N ASP A 150 -7.58 -18.46 47.49
CA ASP A 150 -8.31 -17.40 46.77
C ASP A 150 -8.81 -17.87 45.39
N ARG A 151 -8.03 -18.74 44.72
CA ARG A 151 -8.19 -19.02 43.29
C ARG A 151 -8.83 -20.37 43.00
N ASP A 152 -8.55 -21.39 43.81
CA ASP A 152 -8.94 -22.78 43.53
C ASP A 152 -9.85 -23.37 44.62
N ILE A 153 -9.82 -22.88 45.87
CA ILE A 153 -10.66 -23.37 46.97
C ILE A 153 -11.91 -22.49 47.17
N GLU A 154 -11.74 -21.20 47.46
CA GLU A 154 -12.83 -20.29 47.82
C GLU A 154 -13.94 -20.18 46.77
N PRO A 155 -13.65 -20.11 45.44
CA PRO A 155 -14.71 -20.03 44.43
C PRO A 155 -15.62 -21.26 44.39
N ARG A 156 -15.13 -22.41 44.87
CA ARG A 156 -15.87 -23.68 44.92
C ARG A 156 -16.65 -23.82 46.23
N LEU A 157 -16.04 -23.45 47.38
CA LEU A 157 -16.77 -23.33 48.65
C LEU A 157 -17.94 -22.33 48.54
N ALA A 158 -17.71 -21.17 47.91
CA ALA A 158 -18.75 -20.16 47.65
C ALA A 158 -19.86 -20.62 46.68
N ALA A 159 -19.63 -21.69 45.91
CA ALA A 159 -20.62 -22.35 45.06
C ALA A 159 -21.35 -23.51 45.76
N GLY A 160 -20.93 -23.92 46.96
CA GLY A 160 -21.39 -25.13 47.65
C GLY A 160 -20.80 -26.43 47.09
N ASP A 161 -19.70 -26.35 46.35
CA ASP A 161 -18.99 -27.47 45.73
C ASP A 161 -17.86 -27.96 46.66
N TRP A 162 -18.24 -28.72 47.68
CA TRP A 162 -17.33 -29.18 48.74
C TRP A 162 -16.29 -30.19 48.22
N ALA A 163 -16.72 -31.16 47.40
CA ALA A 163 -15.83 -32.14 46.78
C ALA A 163 -14.87 -31.45 45.80
N GLY A 164 -15.37 -30.55 44.95
CA GLY A 164 -14.55 -29.76 44.06
C GLY A 164 -13.56 -28.87 44.79
N ALA A 165 -13.90 -28.31 45.96
CA ALA A 165 -12.97 -27.49 46.76
C ALA A 165 -11.74 -28.30 47.22
N VAL A 166 -11.91 -29.58 47.59
CA VAL A 166 -10.78 -30.48 47.88
C VAL A 166 -9.96 -30.77 46.63
N THR A 167 -10.63 -31.08 45.51
CA THR A 167 -9.95 -31.27 44.22
C THR A 167 -9.17 -30.01 43.82
N GLY A 168 -9.72 -28.82 44.06
CA GLY A 168 -9.06 -27.53 43.83
C GLY A 168 -7.81 -27.31 44.69
N ALA A 169 -7.84 -27.72 45.96
CA ALA A 169 -6.67 -27.72 46.83
C ALA A 169 -5.58 -28.69 46.33
N ALA A 170 -5.96 -29.91 45.91
CA ALA A 170 -5.05 -30.89 45.33
C ALA A 170 -4.44 -30.42 44.00
N ASP A 171 -5.26 -29.87 43.09
CA ASP A 171 -4.81 -29.23 41.85
C ASP A 171 -3.90 -28.01 42.14
N GLY A 172 -4.07 -27.38 43.30
CA GLY A 172 -3.20 -26.36 43.89
C GLY A 172 -1.80 -26.89 44.15
N LEU A 173 -1.73 -27.94 44.96
CA LEU A 173 -0.50 -28.55 45.45
C LEU A 173 0.29 -29.26 44.34
N GLU A 174 -0.36 -29.98 43.42
CA GLU A 174 0.28 -30.63 42.27
C GLU A 174 1.08 -29.63 41.40
N ARG A 175 0.54 -28.41 41.21
CA ARG A 175 1.26 -27.35 40.48
C ARG A 175 2.53 -26.90 41.18
N GLN A 176 2.55 -26.88 42.51
CA GLN A 176 3.72 -26.55 43.31
C GLN A 176 4.72 -27.72 43.35
N GLY A 177 4.22 -28.96 43.50
CA GLY A 177 5.00 -30.20 43.50
C GLY A 177 5.70 -30.51 42.17
N SER A 178 5.29 -29.88 41.06
CA SER A 178 5.88 -30.05 39.72
C SER A 178 7.33 -29.51 39.54
N GLY A 179 8.09 -29.36 40.63
CA GLY A 179 9.51 -28.98 40.70
C GLY A 179 10.47 -30.04 40.15
N SER A 180 10.36 -30.38 38.86
CA SER A 180 11.26 -31.33 38.21
C SER A 180 12.74 -30.88 38.29
N GLU A 181 13.67 -31.78 38.60
CA GLU A 181 15.12 -31.53 38.47
C GLU A 181 15.48 -31.21 37.01
N ILE A 182 15.46 -29.92 36.63
CA ILE A 182 15.72 -29.54 35.23
C ILE A 182 17.22 -29.62 34.95
N SER A 183 17.64 -30.80 34.47
CA SER A 183 18.96 -31.00 33.85
C SER A 183 19.32 -29.80 32.96
N PRO A 184 20.57 -29.29 32.98
CA PRO A 184 20.94 -28.11 32.18
C PRO A 184 20.72 -28.30 30.67
N PHE A 185 20.68 -29.55 30.19
CA PHE A 185 20.30 -29.88 28.81
C PHE A 185 18.81 -29.66 28.51
N ALA A 186 17.92 -29.82 29.50
CA ALA A 186 16.49 -29.56 29.36
C ALA A 186 16.17 -28.05 29.43
N ILE A 187 16.85 -27.28 30.30
CA ILE A 187 16.82 -25.80 30.24
C ILE A 187 17.27 -25.32 28.85
N LEU A 188 18.40 -25.85 28.35
CA LEU A 188 18.91 -25.52 27.03
C LEU A 188 17.92 -25.93 25.92
N ALA A 189 17.28 -27.10 26.01
CA ALA A 189 16.27 -27.55 25.06
C ALA A 189 15.03 -26.63 25.04
N ILE A 190 14.53 -26.21 26.21
CA ILE A 190 13.40 -25.26 26.32
C ILE A 190 13.78 -23.90 25.72
N ILE A 191 14.99 -23.40 26.00
CA ILE A 191 15.50 -22.16 25.40
C ILE A 191 15.62 -22.30 23.88
N VAL A 192 16.14 -23.43 23.37
CA VAL A 192 16.22 -23.70 21.92
C VAL A 192 14.83 -23.80 21.29
N VAL A 193 13.84 -24.40 21.95
CA VAL A 193 12.44 -24.45 21.47
C VAL A 193 11.81 -23.05 21.46
N ILE A 194 12.00 -22.24 22.51
CA ILE A 194 11.51 -20.86 22.55
C ILE A 194 12.17 -20.02 21.45
N ILE A 195 13.49 -20.13 21.26
CA ILE A 195 14.21 -19.45 20.16
C ILE A 195 13.70 -19.94 18.80
N ALA A 196 13.45 -21.25 18.62
CA ALA A 196 12.91 -21.80 17.38
C ALA A 196 11.47 -21.33 17.12
N VAL A 197 10.62 -21.22 18.14
CA VAL A 197 9.25 -20.69 18.04
C VAL A 197 9.27 -19.20 17.73
N VAL A 198 10.08 -18.40 18.42
CA VAL A 198 10.25 -16.97 18.12
C VAL A 198 10.82 -16.75 16.72
N ALA A 199 11.83 -17.52 16.33
CA ALA A 199 12.39 -17.49 14.97
C ALA A 199 11.34 -17.91 13.92
N ALA A 200 10.53 -18.94 14.17
CA ALA A 200 9.46 -19.37 13.29
C ALA A 200 8.35 -18.31 13.18
N VAL A 201 7.95 -17.66 14.28
CA VAL A 201 6.97 -16.57 14.28
C VAL A 201 7.52 -15.34 13.55
N VAL A 202 8.79 -14.97 13.76
CA VAL A 202 9.45 -13.86 13.05
C VAL A 202 9.62 -14.18 11.57
N LEU A 203 10.01 -15.41 11.19
CA LEU A 203 10.10 -15.85 9.80
C LEU A 203 8.73 -15.93 9.14
N PHE A 204 7.69 -16.38 9.83
CA PHE A 204 6.32 -16.40 9.33
C PHE A 204 5.76 -14.98 9.17
N ALA A 205 5.99 -14.08 10.13
CA ALA A 205 5.62 -12.68 10.05
C ALA A 205 6.38 -11.94 8.92
N ARG A 206 7.69 -12.19 8.77
CA ARG A 206 8.51 -11.68 7.65
C ARG A 206 8.01 -12.22 6.31
N ARG A 207 7.78 -13.53 6.16
CA ARG A 207 7.19 -14.12 4.95
C ARG A 207 5.81 -13.54 4.66
N ARG A 208 4.94 -13.41 5.65
CA ARG A 208 3.57 -12.89 5.48
C ARG A 208 3.53 -11.39 5.17
N ARG A 209 4.51 -10.59 5.66
CA ARG A 209 4.77 -9.23 5.18
C ARG A 209 5.28 -9.25 3.73
N ALA A 210 6.34 -10.00 3.42
CA ALA A 210 6.90 -10.08 2.07
C ALA A 210 5.85 -10.49 1.02
N THR A 211 4.98 -11.46 1.30
CA THR A 211 3.87 -11.85 0.39
C THR A 211 2.77 -10.79 0.25
N ARG A 212 2.68 -9.81 1.17
CA ARG A 212 1.78 -8.65 1.05
C ARG A 212 2.46 -7.53 0.28
N THR A 213 3.70 -7.21 0.61
CA THR A 213 4.54 -6.24 -0.11
C THR A 213 4.70 -6.61 -1.58
N ALA A 214 4.94 -7.89 -1.89
CA ALA A 214 5.02 -8.39 -3.26
C ALA A 214 3.70 -8.18 -4.03
N ARG A 215 2.56 -8.52 -3.43
CA ARG A 215 1.24 -8.27 -4.04
C ARG A 215 0.94 -6.78 -4.19
N GLN A 216 1.34 -5.95 -3.23
CA GLN A 216 1.18 -4.50 -3.34
C GLN A 216 2.13 -3.86 -4.35
N ALA A 217 3.24 -4.53 -4.70
CA ALA A 217 4.13 -4.14 -5.79
C ALA A 217 3.62 -4.64 -7.15
N GLU A 218 2.95 -5.79 -7.18
CA GLU A 218 2.21 -6.35 -8.31
C GLU A 218 0.99 -5.47 -8.65
N ASP A 219 0.17 -5.09 -7.65
CA ASP A 219 -0.91 -4.09 -7.73
C ASP A 219 -0.39 -2.68 -8.15
N ALA A 220 0.92 -2.42 -7.97
CA ALA A 220 1.59 -1.16 -8.32
C ALA A 220 2.47 -1.27 -9.59
N ARG A 221 2.39 -2.38 -10.35
CA ARG A 221 3.16 -2.53 -11.59
C ARG A 221 2.74 -1.49 -12.64
N ASP A 222 1.43 -1.24 -12.75
CA ASP A 222 0.79 -0.26 -13.63
C ASP A 222 1.07 1.22 -13.27
N ILE A 223 1.97 1.48 -12.30
CA ILE A 223 2.51 2.80 -12.02
C ILE A 223 3.87 2.92 -12.74
N PRO A 224 4.02 3.84 -13.71
CA PRO A 224 5.30 4.16 -14.33
C PRO A 224 6.35 4.57 -13.30
N GLY A 225 7.58 4.11 -13.48
CA GLY A 225 8.68 4.33 -12.52
C GLY A 225 9.14 5.79 -12.41
N ASP A 226 8.85 6.64 -13.38
CA ASP A 226 9.12 8.08 -13.35
C ASP A 226 7.94 8.93 -12.83
N ASP A 227 6.77 8.35 -12.60
CA ASP A 227 5.65 9.02 -11.92
C ASP A 227 5.98 9.15 -10.43
N THR A 228 6.88 10.08 -10.13
CA THR A 228 7.38 10.36 -8.78
C THR A 228 6.24 10.72 -7.81
N ALA A 229 5.11 11.25 -8.31
CA ALA A 229 3.95 11.56 -7.49
C ALA A 229 3.24 10.27 -7.00
N ARG A 230 2.93 9.32 -7.89
CA ARG A 230 2.33 8.02 -7.49
C ARG A 230 3.35 7.10 -6.82
N MET A 231 4.56 6.98 -7.36
CA MET A 231 5.65 6.19 -6.77
C MET A 231 5.96 6.64 -5.33
N SER A 232 6.03 7.95 -5.05
CA SER A 232 6.31 8.44 -3.69
C SER A 232 5.13 8.31 -2.72
N ALA A 233 3.92 7.98 -3.18
CA ALA A 233 2.79 7.64 -2.31
C ALA A 233 2.86 6.20 -1.77
N LEU A 234 3.71 5.33 -2.34
CA LEU A 234 3.86 3.95 -1.91
C LEU A 234 4.61 3.82 -0.57
N PRO A 235 4.31 2.79 0.25
CA PRO A 235 5.18 2.37 1.35
C PRO A 235 6.60 2.05 0.85
N VAL A 236 7.63 2.34 1.64
CA VAL A 236 9.03 2.24 1.19
C VAL A 236 9.42 0.83 0.78
N GLU A 237 8.85 -0.21 1.42
CA GLU A 237 9.11 -1.61 1.07
C GLU A 237 8.40 -2.03 -0.23
N VAL A 238 7.26 -1.41 -0.56
CA VAL A 238 6.54 -1.64 -1.82
C VAL A 238 7.25 -0.92 -2.97
N LEU A 239 7.74 0.29 -2.72
CA LEU A 239 8.59 1.04 -3.65
C LEU A 239 9.91 0.31 -3.93
N ASP A 240 10.58 -0.25 -2.91
CA ASP A 240 11.80 -1.07 -3.06
C ASP A 240 11.54 -2.29 -3.96
N ALA A 241 10.45 -3.01 -3.71
CA ALA A 241 10.05 -4.16 -4.54
C ALA A 241 9.69 -3.76 -5.98
N ARG A 242 8.92 -2.68 -6.20
CA ARG A 242 8.51 -2.22 -7.56
C ARG A 242 9.68 -1.61 -8.34
N ALA A 243 10.60 -0.91 -7.69
CA ALA A 243 11.81 -0.36 -8.30
C ALA A 243 12.77 -1.48 -8.74
N ARG A 244 12.99 -2.50 -7.89
CA ARG A 244 13.81 -3.68 -8.26
C ARG A 244 13.14 -4.56 -9.30
N SER A 245 11.81 -4.71 -9.27
CA SER A 245 11.08 -5.41 -10.34
C SER A 245 11.22 -4.70 -11.67
N GLY A 246 11.03 -3.37 -11.72
CA GLY A 246 11.23 -2.59 -12.93
C GLY A 246 12.67 -2.68 -13.45
N LEU A 247 13.67 -2.64 -12.56
CA LEU A 247 15.06 -2.82 -13.00
C LEU A 247 15.31 -4.21 -13.63
N ALA A 248 14.69 -5.27 -13.12
CA ALA A 248 14.78 -6.60 -13.73
C ALA A 248 13.99 -6.71 -15.05
N ASP A 249 12.82 -6.08 -15.15
CA ASP A 249 12.03 -5.99 -16.38
C ASP A 249 12.79 -5.21 -17.47
N ALA A 250 13.48 -4.12 -17.10
CA ALA A 250 14.34 -3.32 -17.98
C ALA A 250 15.62 -4.06 -18.42
N ASP A 251 16.28 -4.81 -17.52
CA ASP A 251 17.46 -5.63 -17.83
C ASP A 251 17.10 -6.76 -18.83
N GLN A 252 16.00 -7.49 -18.58
CA GLN A 252 15.44 -8.45 -19.53
C GLN A 252 15.07 -7.80 -20.86
N SER A 253 14.57 -6.55 -20.85
CA SER A 253 14.24 -5.80 -22.07
C SER A 253 15.49 -5.39 -22.87
N VAL A 254 16.61 -5.08 -22.21
CA VAL A 254 17.91 -4.81 -22.84
C VAL A 254 18.47 -6.07 -23.51
N ASP A 255 18.38 -7.23 -22.87
CA ASP A 255 18.80 -8.51 -23.47
C ASP A 255 17.93 -8.85 -24.70
N ALA A 256 16.61 -8.86 -24.55
CA ALA A 256 15.68 -9.12 -25.65
C ALA A 256 15.83 -8.12 -26.82
N SER A 257 16.14 -6.86 -26.51
CA SER A 257 16.43 -5.83 -27.53
C SER A 257 17.79 -6.01 -28.20
N THR A 258 18.74 -6.67 -27.55
CA THR A 258 20.04 -7.01 -28.16
C THR A 258 19.87 -8.06 -29.25
N ASP A 259 19.12 -9.14 -28.97
CA ASP A 259 18.79 -10.18 -29.96
C ASP A 259 17.92 -9.63 -31.11
N ALA A 260 16.96 -8.76 -30.78
CA ALA A 260 16.13 -8.08 -31.76
C ALA A 260 16.95 -7.14 -32.67
N LEU A 261 17.98 -6.47 -32.14
CA LEU A 261 18.86 -5.59 -32.91
C LEU A 261 19.74 -6.37 -33.91
N GLU A 262 20.25 -7.55 -33.54
CA GLU A 262 20.97 -8.43 -34.48
C GLU A 262 20.04 -8.90 -35.62
N THR A 263 18.82 -9.33 -35.27
CA THR A 263 17.80 -9.73 -36.25
C THR A 263 17.44 -8.59 -37.19
N ALA A 264 17.12 -7.40 -36.66
CA ALA A 264 16.77 -6.22 -37.44
C ALA A 264 17.95 -5.69 -38.29
N ALA A 265 19.20 -5.87 -37.85
CA ALA A 265 20.37 -5.53 -38.65
C ALA A 265 20.49 -6.44 -39.89
N GLY A 266 20.05 -7.69 -39.80
CA GLY A 266 19.92 -8.61 -40.94
C GLY A 266 18.75 -8.27 -41.88
N GLU A 267 17.59 -7.87 -41.34
CA GLU A 267 16.38 -7.58 -42.14
C GLU A 267 16.37 -6.18 -42.79
N PHE A 268 16.86 -5.16 -42.08
CA PHE A 268 16.77 -3.75 -42.50
C PHE A 268 18.13 -3.09 -42.77
N GLY A 269 19.23 -3.71 -42.34
CA GLY A 269 20.60 -3.24 -42.58
C GLY A 269 21.13 -2.20 -41.58
N GLU A 270 22.45 -2.25 -41.37
CA GLU A 270 23.28 -1.45 -40.44
C GLU A 270 23.13 0.08 -40.46
N LEU A 271 22.49 0.65 -41.49
CA LEU A 271 22.18 2.08 -41.55
C LEU A 271 20.85 2.42 -40.86
N ARG A 272 19.84 1.56 -41.00
CA ARG A 272 18.48 1.79 -40.47
C ARG A 272 18.37 1.44 -38.98
N THR A 273 19.18 0.49 -38.51
CA THR A 273 19.19 0.08 -37.09
C THR A 273 19.99 0.99 -36.15
N ARG A 274 20.59 2.09 -36.65
CA ARG A 274 21.38 3.03 -35.84
C ARG A 274 20.61 3.71 -34.70
N PRO A 275 19.35 4.17 -34.87
CA PRO A 275 18.57 4.75 -33.77
C PRO A 275 18.34 3.74 -32.66
N PHE A 276 18.03 2.48 -33.02
CA PHE A 276 17.82 1.41 -32.04
C PHE A 276 19.10 1.01 -31.32
N ARG A 277 20.24 0.93 -32.03
CA ARG A 277 21.54 0.73 -31.38
C ARG A 277 21.85 1.85 -30.38
N SER A 278 21.59 3.11 -30.75
CA SER A 278 21.77 4.25 -29.83
C SER A 278 20.83 4.17 -28.62
N ALA A 279 19.57 3.80 -28.82
CA ALA A 279 18.59 3.64 -27.74
C ALA A 279 18.95 2.47 -26.81
N LEU A 280 19.45 1.36 -27.35
CA LEU A 280 19.93 0.21 -26.60
C LEU A 280 21.17 0.55 -25.76
N ASP A 281 22.12 1.29 -26.33
CA ASP A 281 23.30 1.75 -25.59
C ASP A 281 22.94 2.80 -24.52
N SER A 282 21.92 3.64 -24.75
CA SER A 282 21.33 4.49 -23.70
C SER A 282 20.61 3.68 -22.61
N ALA A 283 19.79 2.69 -22.97
CA ALA A 283 19.08 1.83 -22.02
C ALA A 283 20.05 1.04 -21.13
N ARG A 284 21.13 0.49 -21.71
CA ARG A 284 22.25 -0.13 -20.99
C ARG A 284 22.90 0.82 -19.98
N ALA A 285 23.09 2.09 -20.35
CA ALA A 285 23.67 3.09 -19.44
C ALA A 285 22.73 3.42 -18.26
N GLU A 286 21.42 3.52 -18.50
CA GLU A 286 20.43 3.77 -17.44
C GLU A 286 20.25 2.56 -16.51
N VAL A 287 20.20 1.34 -17.05
CA VAL A 287 20.17 0.08 -16.27
C VAL A 287 21.44 -0.05 -15.43
N ALA A 288 22.63 0.20 -15.99
CA ALA A 288 23.88 0.18 -15.25
C ALA A 288 23.92 1.24 -14.12
N ALA A 289 23.41 2.45 -14.38
CA ALA A 289 23.32 3.50 -13.37
C ALA A 289 22.29 3.17 -12.27
N ALA A 290 21.19 2.49 -12.60
CA ALA A 290 20.24 1.98 -11.63
C ALA A 290 20.83 0.85 -10.76
N HIS A 291 21.57 -0.09 -11.35
CA HIS A 291 22.32 -1.09 -10.59
C HIS A 291 23.36 -0.48 -9.65
N ALA A 292 24.05 0.60 -10.06
CA ALA A 292 24.99 1.32 -9.20
C ALA A 292 24.29 2.02 -8.00
N LEU A 293 23.02 2.40 -8.12
CA LEU A 293 22.21 2.87 -6.98
C LEU A 293 21.74 1.72 -6.09
N VAL A 294 21.31 0.60 -6.67
CA VAL A 294 20.94 -0.60 -5.90
C VAL A 294 22.13 -1.16 -5.10
N GLN A 295 23.34 -1.15 -5.69
CA GLN A 295 24.58 -1.54 -5.00
C GLN A 295 24.89 -0.68 -3.77
N ARG A 296 24.50 0.60 -3.78
CA ARG A 296 24.63 1.51 -2.61
C ARG A 296 23.54 1.26 -1.57
N LEU A 297 22.29 1.08 -2.02
CA LEU A 297 21.15 0.72 -1.16
C LEU A 297 21.29 -0.62 -0.43
N ASP A 298 22.26 -1.44 -0.87
CA ASP A 298 22.63 -2.75 -0.32
C ASP A 298 24.05 -2.75 0.30
N ASP A 299 24.69 -1.59 0.50
CA ASP A 299 26.02 -1.47 1.16
C ASP A 299 25.92 -1.28 2.69
N ASP A 300 27.08 -1.32 3.38
CA ASP A 300 27.17 -1.26 4.85
C ASP A 300 26.90 0.15 5.46
N ILE A 301 26.60 1.17 4.64
CA ILE A 301 26.43 2.58 5.04
C ILE A 301 24.94 2.98 4.96
N PRO A 302 24.13 2.77 6.02
CA PRO A 302 22.67 2.96 5.95
C PRO A 302 22.27 4.42 5.73
N GLU A 303 21.47 4.68 4.69
CA GLU A 303 20.94 6.03 4.43
C GLU A 303 19.76 6.39 5.35
N THR A 304 19.43 7.68 5.41
CA THR A 304 18.17 8.11 6.05
C THR A 304 16.95 7.66 5.25
N PRO A 305 15.76 7.52 5.88
CA PRO A 305 14.55 7.05 5.17
C PRO A 305 14.19 7.87 3.93
N ASP A 306 14.38 9.19 3.96
CA ASP A 306 14.10 10.08 2.83
C ASP A 306 15.13 9.93 1.71
N GLN A 307 16.42 9.74 2.04
CA GLN A 307 17.46 9.43 1.05
C GLN A 307 17.22 8.08 0.38
N ARG A 308 16.93 7.03 1.18
CA ARG A 308 16.62 5.69 0.66
C ARG A 308 15.43 5.72 -0.28
N LYS A 309 14.38 6.47 0.09
CA LYS A 309 13.20 6.70 -0.75
C LYS A 309 13.53 7.46 -2.03
N ALA A 310 14.34 8.52 -1.97
CA ALA A 310 14.76 9.28 -3.15
C ALA A 310 15.58 8.43 -4.13
N MET A 311 16.51 7.62 -3.63
CA MET A 311 17.32 6.70 -4.45
C MET A 311 16.47 5.61 -5.10
N LEU A 312 15.43 5.09 -4.41
CA LEU A 312 14.49 4.13 -5.00
C LEU A 312 13.60 4.76 -6.09
N LEU A 313 13.19 6.02 -5.95
CA LEU A 313 12.53 6.78 -7.02
C LEU A 313 13.48 6.97 -8.21
N GLU A 314 14.75 7.26 -7.96
CA GLU A 314 15.80 7.36 -8.98
C GLU A 314 16.10 6.03 -9.70
N VAL A 315 15.94 4.87 -9.05
CA VAL A 315 16.04 3.54 -9.67
C VAL A 315 14.84 3.28 -10.56
N ALA A 316 13.62 3.50 -10.06
CA ALA A 316 12.39 3.31 -10.81
C ALA A 316 12.37 4.21 -12.08
N ALA A 317 12.72 5.49 -11.94
CA ALA A 317 12.79 6.45 -13.04
C ALA A 317 13.96 6.22 -14.02
N ARG A 318 14.89 5.30 -13.73
CA ARG A 318 15.92 4.84 -14.68
C ARG A 318 15.46 3.63 -15.47
N ALA A 319 14.96 2.60 -14.78
CA ALA A 319 14.41 1.41 -15.42
C ALA A 319 13.31 1.78 -16.43
N GLU A 320 12.37 2.62 -16.01
CA GLU A 320 11.28 3.14 -16.83
C GLU A 320 11.77 3.90 -18.09
N ARG A 321 12.83 4.71 -17.99
CA ARG A 321 13.42 5.43 -19.14
C ARG A 321 14.19 4.50 -20.07
N ALA A 322 14.76 3.41 -19.55
CA ALA A 322 15.34 2.35 -20.38
C ALA A 322 14.23 1.60 -21.15
N GLU A 323 13.17 1.14 -20.47
CA GLU A 323 12.03 0.44 -21.08
C GLU A 323 11.40 1.26 -22.22
N ARG A 324 10.99 2.51 -21.95
CA ARG A 324 10.36 3.35 -23.00
C ARG A 324 11.31 3.77 -24.12
N GLY A 325 12.62 3.84 -23.86
CA GLY A 325 13.63 4.03 -24.90
C GLY A 325 13.68 2.86 -25.89
N LEU A 326 13.43 1.64 -25.42
CA LEU A 326 13.41 0.41 -26.22
C LEU A 326 12.04 0.19 -26.89
N GLU A 327 10.92 0.40 -26.17
CA GLU A 327 9.56 0.21 -26.68
C GLU A 327 9.26 1.07 -27.92
N GLY A 328 9.70 2.34 -27.92
CA GLY A 328 9.54 3.22 -29.08
C GLY A 328 10.28 2.71 -30.33
N GLN A 329 11.42 2.02 -30.16
CA GLN A 329 12.18 1.43 -31.26
C GLN A 329 11.56 0.09 -31.72
N ALA A 330 11.09 -0.74 -30.79
CA ALA A 330 10.33 -1.95 -31.10
C ALA A 330 9.05 -1.63 -31.90
N THR A 331 8.37 -0.54 -31.54
CA THR A 331 7.22 0.01 -32.29
C THR A 331 7.63 0.43 -33.70
N ALA A 332 8.72 1.20 -33.84
CA ALA A 332 9.21 1.61 -35.16
C ALA A 332 9.55 0.41 -36.08
N PHE A 333 10.16 -0.68 -35.58
CA PHE A 333 10.36 -1.88 -36.41
C PHE A 333 9.08 -2.65 -36.71
N ALA A 334 8.08 -2.62 -35.81
CA ALA A 334 6.78 -3.19 -36.12
C ALA A 334 6.12 -2.45 -37.31
N GLU A 335 6.23 -1.12 -37.34
CA GLU A 335 5.79 -0.28 -38.45
C GLU A 335 6.61 -0.54 -39.73
N MET A 336 7.95 -0.55 -39.67
CA MET A 336 8.79 -0.87 -40.84
C MET A 336 8.49 -2.26 -41.42
N ARG A 337 8.22 -3.26 -40.57
CA ARG A 337 7.84 -4.61 -40.98
C ARG A 337 6.43 -4.65 -41.57
N ASP A 338 5.48 -3.90 -41.03
CA ASP A 338 4.14 -3.76 -41.61
C ASP A 338 4.21 -3.10 -43.00
N LEU A 339 5.04 -2.06 -43.16
CA LEU A 339 5.32 -1.43 -44.46
C LEU A 339 5.96 -2.39 -45.49
N LEU A 340 6.70 -3.42 -45.06
CA LEU A 340 7.17 -4.48 -45.97
C LEU A 340 6.08 -5.52 -46.28
N ILE A 341 5.26 -5.92 -45.30
CA ILE A 341 4.16 -6.87 -45.48
C ILE A 341 3.06 -6.30 -46.38
N ASN A 342 2.64 -5.06 -46.12
CA ASN A 342 1.55 -4.36 -46.80
C ASN A 342 2.03 -3.44 -47.94
N GLY A 343 3.34 -3.35 -48.18
CA GLY A 343 3.97 -2.32 -49.01
C GLY A 343 3.40 -2.15 -50.41
N ALA A 344 2.96 -3.23 -51.07
CA ALA A 344 2.29 -3.13 -52.38
C ALA A 344 0.99 -2.32 -52.31
N ALA A 345 0.17 -2.52 -51.26
CA ALA A 345 -1.07 -1.78 -51.05
C ALA A 345 -0.81 -0.33 -50.60
N SER A 346 0.24 -0.09 -49.81
CA SER A 346 0.70 1.25 -49.44
C SER A 346 1.15 2.05 -50.67
N VAL A 347 2.01 1.47 -51.51
CA VAL A 347 2.52 2.11 -52.73
C VAL A 347 1.41 2.37 -53.76
N ASP A 348 0.45 1.47 -53.93
CA ASP A 348 -0.72 1.72 -54.78
C ASP A 348 -1.65 2.81 -54.20
N THR A 349 -1.70 2.97 -52.88
CA THR A 349 -2.43 4.07 -52.23
C THR A 349 -1.73 5.41 -52.45
N LEU A 350 -0.41 5.47 -52.26
CA LEU A 350 0.41 6.65 -52.57
C LEU A 350 0.31 7.01 -54.06
N THR A 351 0.31 6.02 -54.96
CA THR A 351 0.14 6.25 -56.41
C THR A 351 -1.23 6.86 -56.74
N ARG A 352 -2.32 6.39 -56.10
CA ARG A 352 -3.66 7.00 -56.25
C ARG A 352 -3.68 8.44 -55.71
N ARG A 353 -3.04 8.70 -54.57
CA ARG A 353 -2.93 10.04 -53.96
C ARG A 353 -2.14 11.00 -54.85
N ALA A 354 -1.01 10.55 -55.41
CA ALA A 354 -0.21 11.30 -56.38
C ALA A 354 -1.05 11.69 -57.61
N VAL A 355 -1.74 10.74 -58.27
CA VAL A 355 -2.60 11.03 -59.42
C VAL A 355 -3.75 11.98 -59.06
N SER A 356 -4.37 11.81 -57.89
CA SER A 356 -5.44 12.69 -57.39
C SER A 356 -4.97 14.13 -57.14
N LEU A 357 -3.74 14.31 -56.65
CA LEU A 357 -3.16 15.63 -56.39
C LEU A 357 -2.60 16.28 -57.68
N ARG A 358 -1.95 15.50 -58.55
CA ARG A 358 -1.55 15.91 -59.91
C ARG A 358 -2.74 16.45 -60.71
N ALA A 359 -3.92 15.84 -60.55
CA ALA A 359 -5.16 16.28 -61.20
C ALA A 359 -5.76 17.60 -60.65
N ARG A 360 -5.33 18.07 -59.46
CA ARG A 360 -5.76 19.36 -58.88
C ARG A 360 -4.95 20.55 -59.40
N LEU A 361 -3.67 20.33 -59.78
CA LEU A 361 -2.77 21.41 -60.24
C LEU A 361 -3.40 22.33 -61.30
N PRO A 362 -4.07 21.83 -62.37
CA PRO A 362 -4.64 22.71 -63.40
C PRO A 362 -5.84 23.56 -62.96
N GLU A 363 -6.42 23.28 -61.79
CA GLU A 363 -7.43 24.15 -61.17
C GLU A 363 -6.76 25.14 -60.21
N ALA A 364 -5.83 24.68 -59.37
CA ALA A 364 -5.04 25.53 -58.49
C ALA A 364 -4.22 26.58 -59.26
N GLU A 365 -3.76 26.28 -60.47
CA GLU A 365 -3.14 27.23 -61.41
C GLU A 365 -4.09 28.38 -61.80
N LYS A 366 -5.40 28.09 -61.97
CA LYS A 366 -6.42 29.12 -62.25
C LYS A 366 -6.73 29.92 -61.00
N THR A 367 -6.83 29.29 -59.83
CA THR A 367 -6.98 29.99 -58.55
C THR A 367 -5.81 30.95 -58.33
N MET A 368 -4.58 30.51 -58.58
CA MET A 368 -3.39 31.37 -58.55
C MET A 368 -3.42 32.50 -59.59
N ALA A 369 -4.03 32.30 -60.76
CA ALA A 369 -4.24 33.38 -61.73
C ALA A 369 -5.26 34.43 -61.24
N ASP A 370 -6.42 34.00 -60.74
CA ASP A 370 -7.45 34.87 -60.14
C ASP A 370 -6.90 35.66 -58.94
N LEU A 371 -6.14 35.00 -58.06
CA LEU A 371 -5.44 35.63 -56.95
C LEU A 371 -4.49 36.74 -57.45
N ARG A 372 -3.71 36.49 -58.51
CA ARG A 372 -2.78 37.46 -59.12
C ARG A 372 -3.48 38.63 -59.83
N GLU A 373 -4.74 38.49 -60.23
CA GLU A 373 -5.57 39.60 -60.71
C GLU A 373 -6.20 40.41 -59.57
N ARG A 374 -6.46 39.77 -58.42
CA ARG A 374 -7.18 40.37 -57.27
C ARG A 374 -6.28 40.99 -56.20
N PHE A 375 -5.05 40.50 -56.02
CA PHE A 375 -4.15 40.88 -54.93
C PHE A 375 -2.78 41.35 -55.44
N PRO A 376 -2.12 42.32 -54.75
CA PRO A 376 -0.74 42.70 -55.06
C PRO A 376 0.23 41.52 -54.91
N SER A 377 1.28 41.48 -55.72
CA SER A 377 2.28 40.39 -55.70
C SER A 377 2.98 40.19 -54.35
N ALA A 378 3.08 41.22 -53.52
CA ALA A 378 3.61 41.12 -52.16
C ALA A 378 2.73 40.26 -51.24
N VAL A 379 1.40 40.41 -51.34
CA VAL A 379 0.40 39.66 -50.55
C VAL A 379 0.41 38.16 -50.89
N LEU A 380 0.91 37.83 -52.09
CA LEU A 380 1.00 36.46 -52.61
C LEU A 380 2.43 35.89 -52.53
N SER A 381 3.39 36.63 -51.95
CA SER A 381 4.81 36.26 -51.98
C SER A 381 5.13 34.97 -51.21
N SER A 382 4.41 34.73 -50.11
CA SER A 382 4.45 33.50 -49.31
C SER A 382 3.88 32.26 -50.00
N ILE A 383 3.17 32.42 -51.14
CA ILE A 383 2.55 31.31 -51.89
C ILE A 383 2.89 31.28 -53.38
N SER A 384 3.72 32.21 -53.88
CA SER A 384 3.92 32.43 -55.32
C SER A 384 4.45 31.20 -56.06
N ASP A 385 5.26 30.42 -55.35
CA ASP A 385 6.07 29.31 -55.89
C ASP A 385 5.48 27.94 -55.49
N ASN A 386 4.41 27.92 -54.69
CA ASN A 386 3.82 26.71 -54.11
C ASN A 386 3.45 25.65 -55.14
N LEU A 387 2.90 26.07 -56.30
CA LEU A 387 2.50 25.14 -57.36
C LEU A 387 3.70 24.53 -58.09
N SER A 388 4.77 25.31 -58.27
CA SER A 388 6.03 24.82 -58.85
C SER A 388 6.66 23.77 -57.93
N LEU A 389 6.79 24.10 -56.65
CA LEU A 389 7.36 23.20 -55.63
C LEU A 389 6.48 21.97 -55.39
N ALA A 390 5.15 22.10 -55.44
CA ALA A 390 4.24 20.96 -55.40
C ALA A 390 4.39 20.05 -56.62
N GLY A 391 4.66 20.61 -57.80
CA GLY A 391 5.01 19.86 -59.01
C GLY A 391 6.30 19.06 -58.85
N GLU A 392 7.37 19.69 -58.37
CA GLU A 392 8.66 19.03 -58.11
C GLU A 392 8.53 17.91 -57.06
N LEU A 393 7.78 18.14 -55.97
CA LEU A 393 7.49 17.14 -54.94
C LEU A 393 6.59 16.00 -55.46
N LEU A 394 5.70 16.26 -56.42
CA LEU A 394 4.89 15.22 -57.08
C LEU A 394 5.75 14.36 -58.01
N ASP A 395 6.62 14.95 -58.81
CA ASP A 395 7.56 14.20 -59.67
C ASP A 395 8.54 13.37 -58.84
N ALA A 396 9.01 13.91 -57.70
CA ALA A 396 9.83 13.18 -56.74
C ALA A 396 9.06 11.98 -56.14
N ALA A 397 7.84 12.20 -55.65
CA ALA A 397 7.01 11.15 -55.04
C ALA A 397 6.61 10.05 -56.04
N GLU A 398 6.29 10.41 -57.28
CA GLU A 398 6.07 9.44 -58.36
C GLU A 398 7.34 8.59 -58.58
N GLY A 399 8.52 9.21 -58.61
CA GLY A 399 9.82 8.52 -58.67
C GLY A 399 10.15 7.65 -57.45
N GLU A 400 9.76 8.05 -56.24
CA GLU A 400 9.85 7.24 -55.03
C GLU A 400 8.91 6.02 -55.09
N THR A 401 7.66 6.16 -55.53
CA THR A 401 6.76 5.00 -55.66
C THR A 401 7.26 3.98 -56.70
N VAL A 402 8.03 4.40 -57.70
CA VAL A 402 8.70 3.49 -58.65
C VAL A 402 9.87 2.76 -57.96
N ARG A 403 10.70 3.47 -57.18
CA ARG A 403 11.77 2.84 -56.38
C ARG A 403 11.23 1.87 -55.34
N ALA A 404 10.16 2.22 -54.64
CA ALA A 404 9.46 1.33 -53.70
C ALA A 404 9.00 0.03 -54.37
N ARG A 405 8.35 0.09 -55.55
CA ARG A 405 7.98 -1.14 -56.31
C ARG A 405 9.20 -1.99 -56.68
N ALA A 406 10.29 -1.36 -57.09
CA ALA A 406 11.53 -2.07 -57.47
C ALA A 406 12.23 -2.71 -56.26
N ALA A 407 12.17 -2.08 -55.08
CA ALA A 407 12.71 -2.61 -53.83
C ALA A 407 11.85 -3.75 -53.26
N LEU A 408 10.51 -3.61 -53.26
CA LEU A 408 9.58 -4.66 -52.83
C LEU A 408 9.68 -5.94 -53.69
N ALA A 409 10.07 -5.81 -54.96
CA ALA A 409 10.28 -6.94 -55.88
C ALA A 409 11.58 -7.74 -55.63
N ARG A 410 12.44 -7.33 -54.68
CA ARG A 410 13.65 -8.07 -54.28
C ARG A 410 13.33 -9.25 -53.36
N PRO A 411 14.27 -10.20 -53.17
CA PRO A 411 14.14 -11.26 -52.17
C PRO A 411 13.88 -10.72 -50.77
N VAL A 412 13.18 -11.50 -49.94
CA VAL A 412 12.96 -11.19 -48.51
C VAL A 412 14.32 -11.01 -47.82
N GLY A 413 14.46 -9.91 -47.08
CA GLY A 413 15.73 -9.45 -46.48
C GLY A 413 16.51 -8.42 -47.32
N GLU A 414 16.22 -8.28 -48.62
CA GLU A 414 16.81 -7.23 -49.48
C GLU A 414 15.87 -6.03 -49.71
N GLN A 415 14.65 -6.09 -49.15
CA GLN A 415 13.55 -5.17 -49.41
C GLN A 415 13.61 -3.85 -48.61
N GLY A 416 14.54 -3.68 -47.66
CA GLY A 416 14.56 -2.54 -46.73
C GLY A 416 14.59 -1.14 -47.37
N GLU A 417 15.07 -1.02 -48.62
CA GLU A 417 14.99 0.23 -49.41
C GLU A 417 13.53 0.67 -49.72
N ALA A 418 12.58 -0.27 -49.69
CA ALA A 418 11.16 0.04 -49.87
C ALA A 418 10.60 0.89 -48.74
N VAL A 419 11.09 0.71 -47.49
CA VAL A 419 10.64 1.51 -46.33
C VAL A 419 10.99 2.97 -46.55
N ASP A 420 12.27 3.27 -46.84
CA ASP A 420 12.76 4.62 -47.11
C ASP A 420 11.96 5.28 -48.26
N ALA A 421 11.73 4.55 -49.35
CA ALA A 421 11.03 5.06 -50.52
C ALA A 421 9.52 5.29 -50.28
N ILE A 422 8.86 4.42 -49.51
CA ILE A 422 7.45 4.60 -49.12
C ILE A 422 7.30 5.85 -48.24
N THR A 423 8.14 5.99 -47.21
CA THR A 423 8.10 7.12 -46.28
C THR A 423 8.51 8.44 -46.97
N SER A 424 9.47 8.40 -47.90
CA SER A 424 9.86 9.55 -48.72
C SER A 424 8.69 10.01 -49.61
N ALA A 425 8.08 9.10 -50.36
CA ALA A 425 6.89 9.39 -51.18
C ALA A 425 5.72 9.97 -50.36
N GLU A 426 5.47 9.43 -49.15
CA GLU A 426 4.43 9.96 -48.27
C GLU A 426 4.74 11.37 -47.76
N GLY A 427 5.98 11.61 -47.33
CA GLY A 427 6.44 12.92 -46.88
C GLY A 427 6.45 13.97 -48.00
N GLU A 428 6.77 13.57 -49.22
CA GLU A 428 6.71 14.41 -50.43
C GLU A 428 5.26 14.74 -50.82
N LEU A 429 4.36 13.74 -50.89
CA LEU A 429 2.93 13.96 -51.15
C LEU A 429 2.26 14.82 -50.07
N SER A 430 2.60 14.62 -48.80
CA SER A 430 2.08 15.44 -47.70
C SER A 430 2.50 16.91 -47.82
N ARG A 431 3.75 17.18 -48.25
CA ARG A 431 4.24 18.54 -48.51
C ARG A 431 3.59 19.15 -49.76
N ALA A 432 3.50 18.41 -50.86
CA ALA A 432 2.82 18.86 -52.08
C ALA A 432 1.33 19.18 -51.81
N GLU A 433 0.66 18.34 -51.02
CA GLU A 433 -0.75 18.53 -50.66
C GLU A 433 -0.97 19.79 -49.82
N LYS A 434 -0.10 20.07 -48.85
CA LYS A 434 -0.11 21.34 -48.10
C LYS A 434 0.08 22.56 -49.00
N LEU A 435 1.01 22.51 -49.96
CA LEU A 435 1.29 23.62 -50.87
C LEU A 435 0.13 23.90 -51.83
N VAL A 436 -0.52 22.86 -52.35
CA VAL A 436 -1.73 22.99 -53.20
C VAL A 436 -2.92 23.49 -52.36
N ASN A 437 -3.14 22.93 -51.16
CA ASN A 437 -4.19 23.40 -50.25
C ASN A 437 -4.03 24.90 -49.94
N GLY A 438 -2.81 25.36 -49.63
CA GLY A 438 -2.51 26.77 -49.34
C GLY A 438 -2.62 27.72 -50.53
N VAL A 439 -2.81 27.22 -51.76
CA VAL A 439 -3.19 28.03 -52.93
C VAL A 439 -4.70 28.01 -53.14
N GLU A 440 -5.34 26.85 -52.94
CA GLU A 440 -6.80 26.71 -53.06
C GLU A 440 -7.57 27.52 -51.99
N HIS A 441 -7.02 27.65 -50.77
CA HIS A 441 -7.67 28.35 -49.64
C HIS A 441 -7.17 29.80 -49.45
N ALA A 442 -6.12 30.22 -50.16
CA ALA A 442 -5.43 31.49 -49.98
C ALA A 442 -6.34 32.73 -49.90
N ALA A 443 -7.45 32.76 -50.65
CA ALA A 443 -8.39 33.88 -50.61
C ALA A 443 -9.07 34.06 -49.24
N ASP A 444 -9.43 32.94 -48.60
CA ASP A 444 -10.07 32.91 -47.27
C ASP A 444 -9.02 33.02 -46.15
N ASP A 445 -7.82 32.49 -46.37
CA ASP A 445 -6.67 32.64 -45.47
C ASP A 445 -6.21 34.11 -45.41
N ILE A 446 -6.10 34.81 -46.57
CA ILE A 446 -5.81 36.26 -46.63
C ILE A 446 -6.93 37.06 -45.95
N ALA A 447 -8.20 36.68 -46.14
CA ALA A 447 -9.32 37.35 -45.50
C ALA A 447 -9.33 37.14 -43.97
N THR A 448 -8.88 35.97 -43.50
CA THR A 448 -8.75 35.64 -42.07
C THR A 448 -7.57 36.36 -41.44
N ALA A 449 -6.37 36.27 -42.03
CA ALA A 449 -5.19 36.99 -41.56
C ALA A 449 -5.45 38.51 -41.47
N ARG A 450 -6.09 39.12 -42.48
CA ARG A 450 -6.43 40.56 -42.47
C ARG A 450 -7.60 40.93 -41.54
N ARG A 451 -8.25 39.96 -40.88
CA ARG A 451 -9.29 40.16 -39.86
C ARG A 451 -8.72 39.97 -38.45
N ASP A 452 -7.85 38.97 -38.28
CA ASP A 452 -7.41 38.46 -36.98
C ASP A 452 -5.99 38.87 -36.59
N LEU A 453 -5.21 39.50 -37.48
CA LEU A 453 -3.87 39.98 -37.15
C LEU A 453 -3.87 41.07 -36.08
N ASP A 454 -4.78 42.05 -36.14
CA ASP A 454 -4.86 43.10 -35.10
C ASP A 454 -5.25 42.50 -33.72
N PRO A 455 -6.28 41.62 -33.60
CA PRO A 455 -6.53 40.86 -32.38
C PRO A 455 -5.34 40.03 -31.86
N LEU A 456 -4.63 39.32 -32.73
CA LEU A 456 -3.48 38.50 -32.34
C LEU A 456 -2.29 39.36 -31.85
N ILE A 457 -2.12 40.57 -32.40
CA ILE A 457 -1.17 41.56 -31.88
C ILE A 457 -1.56 42.01 -30.47
N GLU A 458 -2.85 42.22 -30.19
CA GLU A 458 -3.32 42.59 -28.83
C GLU A 458 -3.10 41.43 -27.83
N GLU A 459 -3.37 40.18 -28.24
CA GLU A 459 -3.17 38.96 -27.45
C GLU A 459 -1.68 38.77 -27.06
N VAL A 460 -0.77 38.80 -28.04
CA VAL A 460 0.68 38.70 -27.80
C VAL A 460 1.22 39.88 -26.96
N GLU A 461 0.62 41.07 -27.02
CA GLU A 461 1.01 42.18 -26.13
C GLU A 461 0.54 42.03 -24.68
N GLU A 462 -0.62 41.39 -24.43
CA GLU A 462 -1.03 40.99 -23.08
C GLU A 462 -0.11 39.88 -22.52
N GLU A 463 0.28 38.92 -23.36
CA GLU A 463 1.25 37.87 -23.02
C GLU A 463 2.65 38.42 -22.71
N LEU A 464 3.18 39.31 -23.55
CA LEU A 464 4.43 40.02 -23.30
C LEU A 464 4.39 40.82 -21.99
N THR A 465 3.20 41.31 -21.62
CA THR A 465 2.96 41.95 -20.32
C THR A 465 2.93 40.92 -19.18
N MET A 466 2.43 39.70 -19.40
CA MET A 466 2.50 38.60 -18.42
C MET A 466 3.94 38.11 -18.22
N ALA A 467 4.69 37.89 -19.31
CA ALA A 467 6.09 37.49 -19.30
C ALA A 467 6.93 38.50 -18.50
N SER A 468 6.69 39.79 -18.72
CA SER A 468 7.36 40.87 -17.98
C SER A 468 7.06 40.89 -16.48
N ARG A 469 5.92 40.32 -16.03
CA ARG A 469 5.61 40.13 -14.60
C ARG A 469 6.31 38.90 -14.01
N LEU A 470 6.38 37.80 -14.76
CA LEU A 470 7.05 36.56 -14.33
C LEU A 470 8.57 36.76 -14.23
N LEU A 471 9.19 37.44 -15.21
CA LEU A 471 10.61 37.81 -15.22
C LEU A 471 10.99 38.83 -14.12
N ALA A 472 10.01 39.51 -13.51
CA ALA A 472 10.22 40.39 -12.36
C ALA A 472 10.04 39.66 -11.00
N SER A 473 9.69 38.37 -11.01
CA SER A 473 9.54 37.54 -9.81
C SER A 473 10.85 36.87 -9.40
N THR A 474 10.94 36.41 -8.14
CA THR A 474 11.99 35.51 -7.67
C THR A 474 11.43 34.10 -7.43
N ASP A 475 10.45 33.73 -8.26
CA ASP A 475 9.64 32.52 -8.14
C ASP A 475 9.86 31.57 -9.34
N VAL A 476 10.49 32.07 -10.41
CA VAL A 476 10.91 31.35 -11.63
C VAL A 476 12.42 31.10 -11.57
N SER A 477 12.88 29.99 -12.15
CA SER A 477 14.29 29.60 -12.26
C SER A 477 15.08 30.45 -13.26
N ASP A 478 16.41 30.48 -13.12
CA ASP A 478 17.29 31.19 -14.06
C ASP A 478 17.13 30.66 -15.51
N THR A 479 16.96 29.35 -15.67
CA THR A 479 16.77 28.70 -16.98
C THR A 479 15.45 29.11 -17.62
N SER A 480 14.33 28.97 -16.92
CA SER A 480 13.01 29.34 -17.45
C SER A 480 12.88 30.85 -17.67
N SER A 481 13.55 31.66 -16.83
CA SER A 481 13.69 33.11 -17.05
C SER A 481 14.51 33.44 -18.29
N GLN A 482 15.58 32.70 -18.59
CA GLN A 482 16.38 32.88 -19.80
C GLN A 482 15.58 32.52 -21.06
N THR A 483 14.88 31.38 -21.06
CA THR A 483 14.01 30.97 -22.17
C THR A 483 12.90 31.99 -22.41
N LEU A 484 12.16 32.37 -21.37
CA LEU A 484 11.08 33.36 -21.46
C LEU A 484 11.60 34.74 -21.90
N THR A 485 12.82 35.13 -21.53
CA THR A 485 13.46 36.36 -22.03
C THR A 485 13.76 36.27 -23.53
N GLN A 486 14.26 35.13 -24.01
CA GLN A 486 14.55 34.91 -25.43
C GLN A 486 13.28 34.91 -26.28
N VAL A 487 12.25 34.16 -25.88
CA VAL A 487 11.00 34.07 -26.64
C VAL A 487 10.24 35.40 -26.61
N ALA A 488 10.16 36.07 -25.45
CA ALA A 488 9.58 37.41 -25.39
C ALA A 488 10.37 38.46 -26.19
N ALA A 489 11.65 38.22 -26.54
CA ALA A 489 12.36 39.09 -27.48
C ALA A 489 11.89 38.83 -28.93
N ALA A 490 11.77 37.57 -29.34
CA ALA A 490 11.23 37.19 -30.64
C ALA A 490 9.78 37.66 -30.84
N ALA A 491 8.91 37.50 -29.84
CA ALA A 491 7.52 37.96 -29.89
C ALA A 491 7.39 39.48 -30.07
N ARG A 492 8.28 40.28 -29.45
CA ARG A 492 8.35 41.72 -29.71
C ARG A 492 8.76 42.02 -31.14
N GLU A 493 9.75 41.31 -31.67
CA GLU A 493 10.20 41.48 -33.07
C GLU A 493 9.12 41.08 -34.08
N ALA A 494 8.37 40.00 -33.80
CA ALA A 494 7.23 39.54 -34.60
C ALA A 494 6.06 40.55 -34.59
N VAL A 495 5.67 41.08 -33.43
CA VAL A 495 4.65 42.16 -33.32
C VAL A 495 5.10 43.42 -34.05
N ASP A 496 6.37 43.82 -33.90
CA ASP A 496 6.93 44.99 -34.59
C ASP A 496 7.00 44.79 -36.11
N ALA A 497 7.28 43.58 -36.58
CA ALA A 497 7.19 43.23 -38.00
C ALA A 497 5.74 43.25 -38.48
N ALA A 498 4.82 42.67 -37.73
CA ALA A 498 3.41 42.62 -38.10
C ALA A 498 2.79 43.99 -38.29
N ARG A 499 3.13 44.94 -37.42
CA ARG A 499 2.70 46.35 -37.51
C ARG A 499 3.27 47.12 -38.71
N ARG A 500 4.42 46.69 -39.25
CA ARG A 500 5.03 47.28 -40.46
C ARG A 500 4.50 46.64 -41.74
N ASP A 501 4.48 45.32 -41.75
CA ASP A 501 4.50 44.52 -42.97
C ASP A 501 3.20 43.71 -43.19
N GLY A 502 2.31 43.62 -42.19
CA GLY A 502 1.06 42.84 -42.25
C GLY A 502 -0.01 43.35 -43.24
N GLN A 503 0.12 44.56 -43.79
CA GLN A 503 -0.68 45.00 -44.94
C GLN A 503 -0.05 44.63 -46.30
N THR A 504 1.23 44.29 -46.30
CA THR A 504 2.06 44.00 -47.48
C THR A 504 2.18 42.50 -47.72
N ASP A 505 2.43 41.71 -46.66
CA ASP A 505 2.30 40.25 -46.63
C ASP A 505 1.51 39.83 -45.37
N PRO A 506 0.17 39.83 -45.42
CA PRO A 506 -0.66 39.42 -44.29
C PRO A 506 -0.49 37.95 -43.94
N LEU A 507 -0.22 37.07 -44.92
CA LEU A 507 -0.12 35.63 -44.69
C LEU A 507 1.15 35.27 -43.92
N GLY A 508 2.33 35.63 -44.45
CA GLY A 508 3.60 35.30 -43.80
C GLY A 508 3.72 35.98 -42.43
N THR A 509 3.22 37.21 -42.32
CA THR A 509 3.10 37.92 -41.04
C THR A 509 2.25 37.16 -40.02
N PHE A 510 1.02 36.79 -40.39
CA PHE A 510 0.06 36.16 -39.46
C PHE A 510 0.52 34.75 -39.05
N SER A 511 1.02 33.96 -39.99
CA SER A 511 1.62 32.65 -39.67
C SER A 511 2.83 32.77 -38.76
N HIS A 512 3.75 33.72 -39.02
CA HIS A 512 4.91 33.92 -38.16
C HIS A 512 4.52 34.38 -36.75
N LEU A 513 3.50 35.24 -36.63
CA LEU A 513 3.00 35.66 -35.32
C LEU A 513 2.39 34.50 -34.54
N ILE A 514 1.59 33.62 -35.18
CA ILE A 514 1.04 32.39 -34.56
C ILE A 514 2.16 31.43 -34.10
N ASP A 515 3.22 31.26 -34.90
CA ASP A 515 4.32 30.35 -34.52
C ASP A 515 5.05 30.84 -33.26
N VAL A 516 5.19 32.16 -33.09
CA VAL A 516 5.91 32.81 -31.98
C VAL A 516 5.01 33.05 -30.75
N ASP A 517 3.72 33.28 -30.96
CA ASP A 517 2.64 33.25 -29.97
C ASP A 517 2.63 31.89 -29.24
N ARG A 518 2.52 30.79 -29.97
CA ARG A 518 2.58 29.43 -29.42
C ARG A 518 3.89 29.15 -28.64
N ASP A 519 5.03 29.64 -29.11
CA ASP A 519 6.31 29.50 -28.37
C ASP A 519 6.31 30.34 -27.08
N LEU A 520 5.65 31.51 -27.08
CA LEU A 520 5.53 32.39 -25.91
C LEU A 520 4.59 31.78 -24.86
N ASP A 521 3.45 31.24 -25.28
CA ASP A 521 2.48 30.53 -24.43
C ASP A 521 3.12 29.30 -23.76
N GLU A 522 3.91 28.49 -24.49
CA GLU A 522 4.67 27.37 -23.90
C GLU A 522 5.69 27.84 -22.83
N ALA A 523 6.42 28.93 -23.10
CA ALA A 523 7.36 29.52 -22.15
C ALA A 523 6.65 30.15 -20.93
N LEU A 524 5.48 30.75 -21.13
CA LEU A 524 4.62 31.31 -20.08
C LEU A 524 4.04 30.21 -19.19
N ALA A 525 3.56 29.12 -19.76
CA ALA A 525 3.05 27.97 -19.02
C ALA A 525 4.14 27.34 -18.14
N ALA A 526 5.34 27.15 -18.67
CA ALA A 526 6.48 26.63 -17.92
C ALA A 526 6.85 27.53 -16.72
N ALA A 527 7.05 28.83 -16.96
CA ALA A 527 7.38 29.80 -15.90
C ALA A 527 6.23 30.00 -14.89
N GLY A 528 4.98 29.95 -15.35
CA GLY A 528 3.78 30.00 -14.53
C GLY A 528 3.69 28.81 -13.56
N HIS A 529 3.92 27.59 -14.04
CA HIS A 529 3.93 26.39 -13.20
C HIS A 529 5.04 26.40 -12.14
N GLU A 530 6.23 26.92 -12.46
CA GLU A 530 7.29 27.16 -11.46
C GLU A 530 6.83 28.15 -10.38
N ALA A 531 6.28 29.30 -10.77
CA ALA A 531 5.81 30.31 -9.83
C ALA A 531 4.65 29.82 -8.95
N GLU A 532 3.73 29.03 -9.50
CA GLU A 532 2.68 28.34 -8.74
C GLU A 532 3.25 27.29 -7.77
N ALA A 533 4.26 26.52 -8.19
CA ALA A 533 4.93 25.55 -7.32
C ALA A 533 5.65 26.25 -6.16
N ALA A 534 6.36 27.36 -6.44
CA ALA A 534 6.98 28.20 -5.43
C ALA A 534 5.96 28.77 -4.43
N ASN A 535 4.82 29.29 -4.91
CA ASN A 535 3.74 29.76 -4.04
C ASN A 535 3.10 28.64 -3.20
N ARG A 536 2.83 27.47 -3.79
CA ARG A 536 2.33 26.28 -3.06
C ARG A 536 3.31 25.83 -1.98
N ALA A 537 4.61 25.77 -2.28
CA ALA A 537 5.66 25.44 -1.31
C ALA A 537 5.73 26.48 -0.16
N ARG A 538 5.62 27.78 -0.46
CA ARG A 538 5.56 28.85 0.54
C ARG A 538 4.31 28.76 1.42
N ALA A 539 3.15 28.43 0.85
CA ALA A 539 1.91 28.19 1.59
C ALA A 539 2.02 26.96 2.52
N ALA A 540 2.54 25.84 2.01
CA ALA A 540 2.80 24.64 2.80
C ALA A 540 3.79 24.89 3.95
N ARG A 541 4.87 25.65 3.69
CA ARG A 541 5.84 26.07 4.72
C ARG A 541 5.18 26.94 5.80
N ARG A 542 4.36 27.92 5.42
CA ARG A 542 3.59 28.74 6.38
C ARG A 542 2.69 27.85 7.25
N ALA A 543 1.93 26.94 6.65
CA ALA A 543 1.06 25.99 7.38
C ALA A 543 1.84 25.00 8.26
N ALA A 544 3.07 24.61 7.90
CA ALA A 544 3.95 23.81 8.74
C ALA A 544 4.44 24.61 9.97
N ILE A 545 4.87 25.86 9.78
CA ILE A 545 5.30 26.76 10.86
C ILE A 545 4.14 27.02 11.84
N THR A 546 2.92 27.30 11.34
CA THR A 546 1.74 27.49 12.19
C THR A 546 1.40 26.24 13.01
N ARG A 547 1.51 25.03 12.43
CA ARG A 547 1.31 23.77 13.17
C ARG A 547 2.39 23.54 14.22
N ALA A 548 3.66 23.78 13.90
CA ALA A 548 4.76 23.68 14.87
C ALA A 548 4.59 24.67 16.05
N ALA A 549 4.22 25.92 15.77
CA ALA A 549 3.91 26.93 16.79
C ALA A 549 2.60 26.64 17.56
N GLY A 550 1.73 25.76 17.06
CA GLY A 550 0.63 25.16 17.80
C GLY A 550 1.13 24.13 18.81
N ALA A 551 1.83 23.10 18.32
CA ALA A 551 2.36 22.00 19.12
C ALA A 551 3.33 22.44 20.23
N VAL A 552 4.18 23.46 19.96
CA VAL A 552 5.06 24.03 20.99
C VAL A 552 4.27 24.68 22.13
N ARG A 553 3.16 25.38 21.83
CA ARG A 553 2.30 25.99 22.86
C ARG A 553 1.53 24.92 23.64
N GLU A 554 1.00 23.90 22.96
CA GLU A 554 0.34 22.76 23.60
C GLU A 554 1.27 22.01 24.56
N ALA A 555 2.54 21.84 24.18
CA ALA A 555 3.57 21.28 25.06
C ALA A 555 3.90 22.19 26.27
N ASP A 556 3.98 23.51 26.05
CA ASP A 556 4.24 24.49 27.12
C ASP A 556 3.06 24.58 28.10
N ASP A 557 1.81 24.59 27.61
CA ASP A 557 0.59 24.50 28.42
C ASP A 557 0.53 23.20 29.23
N PHE A 558 0.95 22.06 28.65
CA PHE A 558 1.03 20.77 29.33
C PHE A 558 2.12 20.74 30.43
N ILE A 559 3.27 21.36 30.20
CA ILE A 559 4.35 21.49 31.19
C ILE A 559 3.94 22.47 32.31
N GLY A 560 3.37 23.62 31.95
CA GLY A 560 2.89 24.64 32.88
C GLY A 560 1.81 24.10 33.82
N SER A 561 0.77 23.46 33.26
CA SER A 561 -0.32 22.86 34.05
C SER A 561 0.15 21.75 35.00
N ARG A 562 1.18 20.96 34.65
CA ARG A 562 1.76 19.95 35.54
C ARG A 562 2.73 20.50 36.58
N SER A 563 3.56 21.48 36.24
CA SER A 563 4.49 22.09 37.20
C SER A 563 3.77 22.75 38.39
N TYR A 564 2.56 23.28 38.16
CA TYR A 564 1.68 23.82 39.20
C TYR A 564 1.12 22.75 40.17
N VAL A 565 1.00 21.49 39.73
CA VAL A 565 0.53 20.37 40.57
C VAL A 565 1.64 19.88 41.51
N SER A 566 2.89 19.89 41.06
CA SER A 566 4.07 19.57 41.88
C SER A 566 4.46 20.67 42.89
N ALA A 567 3.78 21.80 42.90
CA ALA A 567 4.13 23.00 43.68
C ALA A 567 3.20 23.28 44.87
N ARG A 568 2.48 22.27 45.38
CA ARG A 568 1.76 22.34 46.67
C ARG A 568 2.45 21.46 47.72
N PRO A 569 2.82 22.01 48.89
CA PRO A 569 3.21 21.23 50.06
C PRO A 569 1.98 20.64 50.78
#